data_AF-A0A3A9T0G2-F1
#
_entry.id   AF-A0A3A9T0G2-F1
#
_cell.length_a   1.000
_cell.length_b   1.000
_cell.length_c   1.000
_cell.angle_alpha   90.00
_cell.angle_beta   90.00
_cell.angle_gamma   90.00
#
_symmetry.space_group_name_H-M   'P 1'
#
loop_
_entity.id
_entity.type
_entity.pdbx_description
1 polymer ?
#
loop_
_entity_poly.entity_id
_entity_poly.type
_entity_poly.pdbx_seq_one_letter_code
_entity_poly.pdbx_strand_id
1 'polypeptide(L)'
;MIKRTISTLLLASAMMITIVGCSNSATEEDTTEIEEASDSDPDNTHELTDDAFLYNGNKISILNDAAITLGYLGDYDADKSSTGSDYKNYLFDNGKIDFATNVIDGKEAPVDIGIFSPDIKTSRDVGVGSTKDEITGAYGDPDTKTDDGLIYTIEYQFDTYNITFRFDDTKAKVDMVLYTNSYYHSKTAFS
;
A
#
# COMPACT_ATOMS: atom_id res chain seq x y z
N MET A 1 8.37 -17.46 42.08
CA MET A 1 9.66 -16.75 42.32
C MET A 1 10.28 -16.48 40.96
N ILE A 2 10.59 -15.22 40.69
CA ILE A 2 10.83 -14.62 39.37
C ILE A 2 12.33 -14.68 39.00
N LYS A 3 12.66 -14.91 37.74
CA LYS A 3 13.92 -14.44 37.14
C LYS A 3 13.65 -13.83 35.77
N ARG A 4 13.63 -12.49 35.73
CA ARG A 4 13.67 -11.68 34.51
C ARG A 4 15.10 -11.18 34.36
N THR A 5 15.73 -11.46 33.23
CA THR A 5 17.08 -10.98 32.91
C THR A 5 16.93 -9.82 31.94
N ILE A 6 17.21 -8.61 32.40
CA ILE A 6 17.20 -7.36 31.62
C ILE A 6 18.64 -7.10 31.21
N SER A 7 18.92 -7.11 29.90
CA SER A 7 20.21 -6.69 29.34
C SER A 7 20.10 -5.23 28.91
N THR A 8 20.77 -4.34 29.62
CA THR A 8 20.87 -2.91 29.32
C THR A 8 22.06 -2.67 28.41
N LEU A 9 21.85 -2.14 27.20
CA LEU A 9 22.91 -1.71 26.30
C LEU A 9 23.05 -0.18 26.39
N LEU A 10 24.17 0.30 26.94
CA LEU A 10 24.57 1.69 27.00
C LEU A 10 25.44 2.00 25.77
N LEU A 11 24.94 2.82 24.84
CA LEU A 11 25.74 3.43 23.78
C LEU A 11 25.93 4.91 24.13
N ALA A 12 27.11 5.22 24.67
CA ALA A 12 27.60 6.58 24.78
C ALA A 12 28.25 6.98 23.45
N SER A 13 27.72 7.99 22.78
CA SER A 13 28.37 8.61 21.62
C SER A 13 28.59 10.09 21.92
N ALA A 14 29.84 10.52 21.70
CA ALA A 14 30.41 11.77 22.18
C ALA A 14 30.00 12.97 21.32
N MET A 15 29.68 14.08 21.98
CA MET A 15 29.54 15.41 21.39
C MET A 15 30.91 15.95 20.99
N MET A 16 31.07 16.36 19.72
CA MET A 16 32.18 17.20 19.28
C MET A 16 31.71 18.66 19.22
N ILE A 17 32.36 19.50 20.01
CA ILE A 17 32.23 20.96 20.05
C ILE A 17 33.33 21.55 19.17
N THR A 18 32.97 22.42 18.23
CA THR A 18 33.87 23.46 17.73
C THR A 18 33.12 24.79 17.62
N ILE A 19 33.36 25.67 18.59
CA ILE A 19 33.00 27.09 18.58
C ILE A 19 34.32 27.86 18.39
N VAL A 20 34.47 28.65 17.32
CA VAL A 20 35.13 29.97 17.30
C VAL A 20 34.71 30.71 16.02
N GLY A 21 34.30 31.99 16.12
CA GLY A 21 34.32 32.88 14.96
C GLY A 21 33.50 34.18 15.02
N CYS A 22 33.54 34.96 16.10
CA CYS A 22 33.13 36.37 16.03
C CYS A 22 34.31 37.24 15.57
N SER A 23 34.17 37.90 14.42
CA SER A 23 34.91 39.13 14.12
C SER A 23 33.94 40.16 13.56
N ASN A 24 33.97 41.33 14.18
CA ASN A 24 33.09 42.47 14.01
C ASN A 24 33.66 43.44 12.96
N SER A 25 32.84 43.92 12.01
CA SER A 25 32.92 45.28 11.46
C SER A 25 31.68 45.63 10.66
N ALA A 26 31.19 46.85 10.90
CA ALA A 26 29.98 47.44 10.34
C ALA A 26 30.05 47.66 8.83
N THR A 27 28.90 47.61 8.15
CA THR A 27 28.29 48.73 7.38
C THR A 27 27.26 48.19 6.37
N GLU A 28 26.08 48.84 6.40
CA GLU A 28 25.06 48.99 5.34
C GLU A 28 24.06 47.88 5.00
N GLU A 29 22.86 48.39 4.70
CA GLU A 29 21.56 47.78 4.46
C GLU A 29 21.54 46.82 3.28
N ASP A 30 20.92 45.66 3.43
CA ASP A 30 20.03 45.14 2.38
C ASP A 30 19.04 44.12 2.97
N THR A 31 17.77 44.31 2.63
CA THR A 31 16.65 43.45 3.00
C THR A 31 16.78 42.11 2.29
N THR A 32 16.88 41.01 3.04
CA THR A 32 16.82 39.67 2.47
C THR A 32 15.79 38.82 3.21
N GLU A 33 14.89 38.24 2.43
CA GLU A 33 13.77 37.40 2.82
C GLU A 33 14.23 36.23 3.69
N ILE A 34 13.42 35.94 4.70
CA ILE A 34 13.56 34.74 5.54
C ILE A 34 13.01 33.57 4.71
N GLU A 35 13.90 32.86 4.01
CA GLU A 35 13.61 31.53 3.51
C GLU A 35 13.60 30.56 4.71
N GLU A 36 12.41 30.20 5.17
CA GLU A 36 12.24 28.99 5.98
C GLU A 36 12.50 27.77 5.10
N ALA A 37 13.74 27.29 5.12
CA ALA A 37 14.08 25.95 4.69
C ALA A 37 13.46 24.94 5.67
N SER A 38 12.21 24.57 5.40
CA SER A 38 11.61 23.34 5.90
C SER A 38 12.32 22.18 5.22
N ASP A 39 13.34 21.67 5.90
CA ASP A 39 14.04 20.43 5.58
C ASP A 39 13.09 19.24 5.82
N SER A 40 12.16 19.03 4.88
CA SER A 40 11.43 17.77 4.76
C SER A 40 12.33 16.83 3.98
N ASP A 41 12.98 15.95 4.73
CA ASP A 41 13.72 14.75 4.31
C ASP A 41 13.35 14.31 2.87
N PRO A 42 14.26 14.46 1.88
CA PRO A 42 14.10 13.77 0.62
C PRO A 42 14.45 12.30 0.87
N ASP A 43 13.79 11.39 0.16
CA ASP A 43 14.31 10.03 -0.07
C ASP A 43 13.96 8.94 0.95
N ASN A 44 12.65 8.67 1.08
CA ASN A 44 12.17 7.31 1.38
C ASN A 44 11.09 6.83 0.39
N THR A 45 11.01 7.46 -0.78
CA THR A 45 10.25 6.94 -1.91
C THR A 45 11.12 5.91 -2.65
N HIS A 46 11.32 4.76 -2.02
CA HIS A 46 11.48 3.56 -2.84
C HIS A 46 10.27 3.54 -3.78
N GLU A 47 10.50 3.72 -5.09
CA GLU A 47 9.44 3.72 -6.11
C GLU A 47 8.50 2.54 -5.83
N LEU A 48 7.22 2.85 -5.60
CA LEU A 48 6.21 1.81 -5.47
C LEU A 48 6.19 1.05 -6.79
N THR A 49 6.37 -0.26 -6.69
CA THR A 49 6.18 -1.16 -7.81
C THR A 49 4.68 -1.34 -8.06
N ASP A 50 4.30 -1.65 -9.29
CA ASP A 50 2.88 -1.72 -9.67
C ASP A 50 2.08 -2.77 -8.89
N ASP A 51 2.72 -3.78 -8.31
CA ASP A 51 2.12 -4.78 -7.44
C ASP A 51 1.79 -4.28 -6.02
N ALA A 52 2.07 -3.01 -5.73
CA ALA A 52 2.05 -2.46 -4.39
C ALA A 52 1.33 -1.12 -4.24
N PHE A 53 0.93 -0.83 -3.01
CA PHE A 53 0.35 0.43 -2.56
C PHE A 53 0.83 0.77 -1.14
N LEU A 54 0.60 2.01 -0.70
CA LEU A 54 0.87 2.45 0.67
C LEU A 54 -0.40 2.42 1.51
N TYR A 55 -0.28 1.91 2.73
CA TYR A 55 -1.33 1.97 3.73
C TYR A 55 -0.72 2.09 5.13
N ASN A 56 -1.15 3.11 5.89
CA ASN A 56 -0.62 3.41 7.23
C ASN A 56 0.92 3.48 7.29
N GLY A 57 1.55 4.01 6.23
CA GLY A 57 3.01 4.11 6.11
C GLY A 57 3.72 2.82 5.70
N ASN A 58 3.00 1.70 5.55
CA ASN A 58 3.56 0.43 5.12
C ASN A 58 3.37 0.23 3.61
N LYS A 59 4.39 -0.34 2.94
CA LYS A 59 4.27 -0.85 1.57
C LYS A 59 3.61 -2.22 1.60
N ILE A 60 2.41 -2.32 1.03
CA ILE A 60 1.65 -3.56 0.90
C ILE A 60 1.73 -4.01 -0.55
N SER A 61 2.02 -5.29 -0.76
CA SER A 61 2.11 -5.91 -2.08
C SER A 61 1.34 -7.23 -2.10
N ILE A 62 0.70 -7.53 -3.24
CA ILE A 62 0.05 -8.83 -3.50
C ILE A 62 1.05 -10.00 -3.64
N LEU A 63 2.34 -9.67 -3.78
CA LEU A 63 3.44 -10.63 -3.87
C LEU A 63 4.09 -10.93 -2.51
N ASN A 64 3.72 -10.22 -1.45
CA ASN A 64 4.18 -10.50 -0.09
C ASN A 64 3.65 -11.84 0.42
N ASP A 65 4.37 -12.47 1.36
CA ASP A 65 3.80 -13.57 2.15
C ASP A 65 2.56 -13.11 2.91
N ALA A 66 1.53 -13.97 3.02
CA ALA A 66 0.28 -13.63 3.71
C ALA A 66 0.50 -13.13 5.15
N ALA A 67 1.44 -13.75 5.89
CA ALA A 67 1.77 -13.32 7.25
C ALA A 67 2.40 -11.92 7.31
N ILE A 68 3.21 -11.53 6.30
CA ILE A 68 3.78 -10.19 6.22
C ILE A 68 2.68 -9.18 5.92
N THR A 69 1.81 -9.47 4.95
CA THR A 69 0.68 -8.63 4.59
C THR A 69 -0.26 -8.40 5.78
N LEU A 70 -0.62 -9.46 6.53
CA LEU A 70 -1.41 -9.33 7.76
C LEU A 70 -0.71 -8.44 8.80
N GLY A 71 0.60 -8.58 8.98
CA GLY A 71 1.37 -7.74 9.91
C GLY A 71 1.37 -6.26 9.54
N TYR A 72 1.39 -5.93 8.24
CA TYR A 72 1.36 -4.54 7.76
C TYR A 72 -0.04 -3.93 7.74
N LEU A 73 -1.08 -4.73 7.49
CA LEU A 73 -2.47 -4.28 7.54
C LEU A 73 -2.96 -4.07 8.98
N GLY A 74 -2.41 -4.81 9.94
CA GLY A 74 -2.72 -4.69 11.36
C GLY A 74 -3.89 -5.59 11.79
N ASP A 75 -4.69 -5.10 12.73
CA ASP A 75 -5.84 -5.85 13.25
C ASP A 75 -7.00 -5.81 12.26
N TYR A 76 -7.56 -6.97 11.94
CA TYR A 76 -8.73 -7.11 11.07
C TYR A 76 -10.05 -7.00 11.85
N ASP A 77 -11.12 -6.66 11.15
CA ASP A 77 -12.50 -6.60 11.63
C ASP A 77 -13.03 -8.03 11.81
N ALA A 78 -12.83 -8.61 13.00
CA ALA A 78 -13.11 -10.03 13.25
C ALA A 78 -14.58 -10.44 13.06
N ASP A 79 -15.52 -9.53 13.28
CA ASP A 79 -16.97 -9.76 13.11
C ASP A 79 -17.42 -9.76 11.65
N LYS A 80 -16.58 -9.26 10.74
CA LYS A 80 -16.87 -9.17 9.30
C LYS A 80 -15.97 -10.07 8.46
N SER A 81 -14.89 -10.55 9.05
CA SER A 81 -13.94 -11.43 8.42
C SER A 81 -14.39 -12.89 8.50
N SER A 82 -14.00 -13.69 7.51
CA SER A 82 -14.23 -15.13 7.47
C SER A 82 -12.90 -15.84 7.47
N THR A 83 -12.51 -16.44 8.61
CA THR A 83 -11.17 -17.05 8.79
C THR A 83 -11.22 -18.52 9.20
N GLY A 84 -12.42 -19.13 9.16
CA GLY A 84 -12.69 -20.47 9.68
C GLY A 84 -12.49 -21.63 8.69
N SER A 85 -12.04 -21.34 7.47
CA SER A 85 -11.84 -22.30 6.38
C SER A 85 -10.48 -22.13 5.70
N ASP A 86 -10.17 -22.99 4.73
CA ASP A 86 -8.95 -22.87 3.92
C ASP A 86 -8.95 -21.56 3.13
N TYR A 87 -10.07 -21.21 2.50
CA TYR A 87 -10.30 -19.86 2.01
C TYR A 87 -10.61 -18.93 3.17
N LYS A 88 -9.91 -17.81 3.24
CA LYS A 88 -10.12 -16.78 4.26
C LYS A 88 -10.28 -15.43 3.60
N ASN A 89 -11.09 -14.58 4.20
CA ASN A 89 -11.20 -13.18 3.83
C ASN A 89 -11.10 -12.32 5.09
N TYR A 90 -10.08 -11.47 5.13
CA TYR A 90 -9.81 -10.53 6.20
C TYR A 90 -10.24 -9.14 5.76
N LEU A 91 -11.10 -8.49 6.54
CA LEU A 91 -11.52 -7.11 6.30
C LEU A 91 -10.81 -6.17 7.26
N PHE A 92 -10.36 -5.03 6.77
CA PHE A 92 -9.64 -4.03 7.58
C PHE A 92 -10.28 -2.66 7.45
N ASP A 93 -10.14 -1.87 8.51
CA ASP A 93 -10.60 -0.47 8.58
C ASP A 93 -12.05 -0.33 8.10
N ASN A 94 -12.94 -1.11 8.73
CA ASN A 94 -14.36 -1.13 8.45
C ASN A 94 -14.69 -1.53 6.99
N GLY A 95 -13.90 -2.44 6.41
CA GLY A 95 -14.08 -2.96 5.05
C GLY A 95 -13.49 -2.07 3.95
N LYS A 96 -12.56 -1.16 4.28
CA LYS A 96 -11.83 -0.37 3.27
C LYS A 96 -10.83 -1.20 2.48
N ILE A 97 -10.34 -2.29 3.05
CA ILE A 97 -9.48 -3.26 2.40
C ILE A 97 -10.04 -4.65 2.69
N ASP A 98 -10.14 -5.48 1.67
CA ASP A 98 -10.31 -6.93 1.80
C ASP A 98 -9.03 -7.65 1.37
N PHE A 99 -8.65 -8.66 2.15
CA PHE A 99 -7.50 -9.51 1.85
C PHE A 99 -7.96 -10.97 1.86
N ALA A 100 -8.09 -11.54 0.66
CA ALA A 100 -8.43 -12.92 0.47
C ALA A 100 -7.16 -13.78 0.44
N THR A 101 -7.17 -14.87 1.21
CA THR A 101 -6.09 -15.86 1.24
C THR A 101 -6.66 -17.26 1.07
N ASN A 102 -5.80 -18.21 0.72
CA ASN A 102 -6.14 -19.62 0.71
C ASN A 102 -4.99 -20.47 1.27
N VAL A 103 -5.32 -21.58 1.92
CA VAL A 103 -4.32 -22.57 2.35
C VAL A 103 -3.94 -23.44 1.15
N ILE A 104 -2.73 -23.25 0.65
CA ILE A 104 -2.17 -23.98 -0.50
C ILE A 104 -0.95 -24.74 -0.01
N ASP A 105 -0.93 -26.06 -0.22
CA ASP A 105 0.16 -26.93 0.22
C ASP A 105 0.48 -26.80 1.74
N GLY A 106 -0.55 -26.54 2.56
CA GLY A 106 -0.45 -26.39 4.01
C GLY A 106 0.06 -25.02 4.48
N LYS A 107 0.24 -24.05 3.57
CA LYS A 107 0.64 -22.68 3.89
C LYS A 107 -0.43 -21.70 3.39
N GLU A 108 -0.79 -20.74 4.22
CA GLU A 108 -1.66 -19.65 3.80
C GLU A 108 -0.94 -18.71 2.83
N ALA A 109 -1.57 -18.44 1.70
CA ALA A 109 -1.02 -17.67 0.58
C ALA A 109 -1.97 -16.53 0.17
N PRO A 110 -1.44 -15.36 -0.25
CA PRO A 110 -2.24 -14.26 -0.74
C PRO A 110 -2.92 -14.64 -2.06
N VAL A 111 -4.22 -14.41 -2.16
CA VAL A 111 -4.96 -14.62 -3.42
C VAL A 111 -5.33 -13.28 -4.01
N ASP A 112 -6.06 -12.46 -3.25
CA ASP A 112 -6.54 -11.16 -3.70
C ASP A 112 -6.39 -10.11 -2.61
N ILE A 113 -6.11 -8.86 -2.99
CA ILE A 113 -6.25 -7.68 -2.14
C ILE A 113 -7.15 -6.70 -2.89
N GLY A 114 -8.33 -6.41 -2.35
CA GLY A 114 -9.18 -5.35 -2.86
C GLY A 114 -9.18 -4.12 -1.97
N ILE A 115 -9.35 -2.98 -2.63
CA ILE A 115 -9.27 -1.66 -2.03
C ILE A 115 -10.55 -0.91 -2.40
N PHE A 116 -11.28 -0.49 -1.38
CA PHE A 116 -12.54 0.26 -1.48
C PHE A 116 -12.39 1.71 -0.98
N SER A 117 -11.24 2.07 -0.41
CA SER A 117 -10.99 3.42 0.10
C SER A 117 -10.51 4.38 -1.01
N PRO A 118 -11.10 5.58 -1.15
CA PRO A 118 -10.59 6.60 -2.05
C PRO A 118 -9.24 7.20 -1.60
N ASP A 119 -8.88 7.03 -0.33
CA ASP A 119 -7.63 7.57 0.25
C ASP A 119 -6.39 6.74 -0.09
N ILE A 120 -6.59 5.54 -0.64
CA ILE A 120 -5.51 4.64 -1.04
C ILE A 120 -5.40 4.67 -2.57
N LYS A 121 -4.19 4.93 -3.06
CA LYS A 121 -3.86 4.96 -4.49
C LYS A 121 -2.88 3.85 -4.85
N THR A 122 -2.93 3.42 -6.10
CA THR A 122 -1.90 2.56 -6.68
C THR A 122 -0.57 3.31 -6.78
N SER A 123 0.50 2.60 -7.13
CA SER A 123 1.81 3.17 -7.52
C SER A 123 1.72 4.28 -8.58
N ARG A 124 0.65 4.31 -9.38
CA ARG A 124 0.44 5.26 -10.49
C ARG A 124 -0.56 6.36 -10.17
N ASP A 125 -0.78 6.63 -8.88
CA ASP A 125 -1.62 7.72 -8.38
C ASP A 125 -3.08 7.70 -8.86
N VAL A 126 -3.61 6.51 -9.12
CA VAL A 126 -5.03 6.27 -9.45
C VAL A 126 -5.64 5.28 -8.48
N GLY A 127 -6.98 5.19 -8.42
CA GLY A 127 -7.65 4.23 -7.55
C GLY A 127 -9.15 4.46 -7.48
N VAL A 128 -9.75 4.12 -6.34
CA VAL A 128 -11.18 4.40 -6.10
C VAL A 128 -11.46 5.90 -6.29
N GLY A 129 -12.52 6.19 -7.04
CA GLY A 129 -12.91 7.54 -7.46
C GLY A 129 -12.27 8.04 -8.77
N SER A 130 -11.30 7.32 -9.35
CA SER A 130 -10.74 7.65 -10.66
C SER A 130 -11.73 7.31 -11.79
N THR A 131 -11.72 8.10 -12.86
CA THR A 131 -12.42 7.85 -14.12
C THR A 131 -11.67 6.81 -14.95
N LYS A 132 -12.36 6.25 -15.95
CA LYS A 132 -11.72 5.38 -16.94
C LYS A 132 -10.55 6.06 -17.67
N ASP A 133 -10.72 7.32 -18.04
CA ASP A 133 -9.69 8.08 -18.77
C ASP A 133 -8.43 8.24 -17.92
N GLU A 134 -8.57 8.54 -16.62
CA GLU A 134 -7.45 8.58 -15.67
C GLU A 134 -6.76 7.21 -15.56
N ILE A 135 -7.52 6.10 -15.46
CA ILE A 135 -6.91 4.75 -15.42
C ILE A 135 -6.14 4.46 -16.71
N THR A 136 -6.73 4.71 -17.88
CA THR A 136 -6.06 4.46 -19.17
C THR A 136 -4.91 5.42 -19.43
N GLY A 137 -4.94 6.63 -18.88
CA GLY A 137 -3.80 7.56 -18.91
C GLY A 137 -2.62 7.05 -18.07
N ALA A 138 -2.90 6.38 -16.96
CA ALA A 138 -1.89 5.82 -16.07
C ALA A 138 -1.33 4.47 -16.55
N TYR A 139 -2.17 3.56 -17.04
CA TYR A 139 -1.80 2.18 -17.38
C TYR A 139 -1.80 1.85 -18.87
N GLY A 140 -2.37 2.71 -19.73
CA GLY A 140 -2.55 2.44 -21.15
C GLY A 140 -3.84 1.66 -21.45
N ASP A 141 -3.86 0.98 -22.59
CA ASP A 141 -4.99 0.12 -22.97
C ASP A 141 -5.02 -1.15 -22.08
N PRO A 142 -6.18 -1.53 -21.53
CA PRO A 142 -6.29 -2.73 -20.70
C PRO A 142 -6.30 -4.00 -21.55
N ASP A 143 -5.77 -5.08 -20.98
CA ASP A 143 -5.70 -6.41 -21.60
C ASP A 143 -7.09 -7.05 -21.71
N THR A 144 -7.91 -6.90 -20.65
CA THR A 144 -9.26 -7.46 -20.57
C THR A 144 -10.27 -6.41 -20.16
N LYS A 145 -11.49 -6.50 -20.71
CA LYS A 145 -12.65 -5.70 -20.33
C LYS A 145 -13.84 -6.63 -20.11
N THR A 146 -14.51 -6.49 -18.98
CA THR A 146 -15.76 -7.20 -18.69
C THR A 146 -16.89 -6.20 -18.61
N ASP A 147 -17.99 -6.49 -19.30
CA ASP A 147 -19.25 -5.75 -19.22
C ASP A 147 -20.41 -6.73 -19.43
N ASP A 148 -20.95 -7.26 -18.34
CA ASP A 148 -22.06 -8.22 -18.36
C ASP A 148 -23.42 -7.58 -18.00
N GLY A 149 -23.45 -6.26 -17.88
CA GLY A 149 -24.62 -5.49 -17.44
C GLY A 149 -24.78 -5.37 -15.92
N LEU A 150 -24.02 -6.13 -15.13
CA LEU A 150 -23.97 -6.04 -13.67
C LEU A 150 -22.64 -5.50 -13.18
N ILE A 151 -21.55 -5.89 -13.84
CA ILE A 151 -20.19 -5.53 -13.48
C ILE A 151 -19.51 -4.94 -14.70
N TYR A 152 -18.84 -3.81 -14.50
CA TYR A 152 -17.91 -3.26 -15.46
C TYR A 152 -16.51 -3.24 -14.86
N THR A 153 -15.58 -3.95 -15.49
CA THR A 153 -14.17 -3.95 -15.10
C THR A 153 -13.24 -3.76 -16.29
N ILE A 154 -12.07 -3.19 -16.01
CA ILE A 154 -10.90 -3.27 -16.89
C ILE A 154 -9.74 -3.88 -16.11
N GLU A 155 -8.98 -4.75 -16.75
CA GLU A 155 -7.88 -5.49 -16.13
C GLU A 155 -6.59 -5.25 -16.92
N TYR A 156 -5.51 -5.11 -16.16
CA TYR A 156 -4.13 -5.04 -16.64
C TYR A 156 -3.37 -6.25 -16.10
N GLN A 157 -2.79 -7.04 -17.01
CA GLN A 157 -2.07 -8.27 -16.68
C GLN A 157 -0.57 -8.01 -16.59
N PHE A 158 0.03 -8.48 -15.50
CA PHE A 158 1.47 -8.51 -15.30
C PHE A 158 1.92 -9.97 -15.17
N ASP A 159 3.24 -10.19 -15.19
CA ASP A 159 3.82 -11.54 -15.23
C ASP A 159 3.32 -12.47 -14.12
N THR A 160 3.09 -11.94 -12.92
CA THR A 160 2.77 -12.74 -11.71
C THR A 160 1.52 -12.27 -10.97
N TYR A 161 0.91 -11.18 -11.40
CA TYR A 161 -0.28 -10.60 -10.79
C TYR A 161 -1.09 -9.81 -11.81
N ASN A 162 -2.34 -9.51 -11.47
CA ASN A 162 -3.21 -8.63 -12.25
C ASN A 162 -3.68 -7.46 -11.39
N ILE A 163 -3.99 -6.34 -12.03
CA ILE A 163 -4.71 -5.23 -11.41
C ILE A 163 -6.03 -5.02 -12.17
N THR A 164 -7.13 -5.14 -11.46
CA THR A 164 -8.48 -4.96 -11.99
C THR A 164 -9.14 -3.76 -11.34
N PHE A 165 -9.64 -2.85 -12.17
CA PHE A 165 -10.43 -1.70 -11.74
C PHE A 165 -11.90 -2.01 -12.02
N ARG A 166 -12.69 -2.15 -10.96
CA ARG A 166 -14.15 -2.23 -11.04
C ARG A 166 -14.73 -0.82 -10.96
N PHE A 167 -15.72 -0.57 -11.80
CA PHE A 167 -16.44 0.70 -11.80
C PHE A 167 -17.80 0.56 -11.12
N ASP A 168 -18.28 1.68 -10.61
CA ASP A 168 -19.64 1.82 -10.09
C ASP A 168 -20.71 1.46 -11.13
N ASP A 169 -21.97 1.33 -10.68
CA ASP A 169 -23.10 0.96 -11.53
C ASP A 169 -23.32 1.92 -12.73
N THR A 170 -22.86 3.17 -12.61
CA THR A 170 -22.94 4.17 -13.69
C THR A 170 -21.76 4.09 -14.66
N LYS A 171 -20.77 3.24 -14.35
CA LYS A 171 -19.50 3.06 -15.05
C LYS A 171 -18.65 4.32 -15.09
N ALA A 172 -18.93 5.29 -14.21
CA ALA A 172 -18.31 6.61 -14.26
C ALA A 172 -16.99 6.62 -13.48
N LYS A 173 -16.98 6.05 -12.28
CA LYS A 173 -15.83 6.03 -11.38
C LYS A 173 -15.49 4.61 -10.93
N VAL A 174 -14.22 4.39 -10.62
CA VAL A 174 -13.75 3.17 -9.97
C VAL A 174 -14.34 3.11 -8.56
N ASP A 175 -14.93 1.97 -8.20
CA ASP A 175 -15.45 1.69 -6.87
C ASP A 175 -14.64 0.62 -6.11
N MET A 176 -13.78 -0.12 -6.82
CA MET A 176 -12.85 -1.09 -6.25
C MET A 176 -11.60 -1.24 -7.13
N VAL A 177 -10.43 -1.28 -6.50
CA VAL A 177 -9.18 -1.75 -7.12
C VAL A 177 -8.87 -3.13 -6.57
N LEU A 178 -8.64 -4.12 -7.42
CA LEU A 178 -8.36 -5.50 -7.05
C LEU A 178 -6.98 -5.90 -7.56
N TYR A 179 -6.10 -6.30 -6.66
CA TYR A 179 -4.84 -6.95 -6.95
C TYR A 179 -5.00 -8.46 -6.81
N THR A 180 -4.67 -9.22 -7.84
CA THR A 180 -4.80 -10.69 -7.84
C THR A 180 -3.44 -11.33 -8.04
N ASN A 181 -3.04 -12.25 -7.15
CA ASN A 181 -1.83 -13.06 -7.34
C ASN A 181 -2.13 -14.19 -8.34
N SER A 182 -1.68 -14.05 -9.59
CA SER A 182 -2.07 -14.97 -10.68
C SER A 182 -1.67 -16.42 -10.40
N TYR A 183 -0.52 -16.64 -9.73
CA TYR A 183 -0.07 -17.98 -9.37
C TYR A 183 -1.00 -18.63 -8.33
N TYR A 184 -1.24 -17.97 -7.20
CA TYR A 184 -2.07 -18.54 -6.14
C TYR A 184 -3.54 -18.60 -6.52
N HIS A 185 -4.05 -17.60 -7.25
CA HIS A 185 -5.42 -17.57 -7.75
C HIS A 185 -5.73 -18.79 -8.62
N SER A 186 -4.83 -19.14 -9.56
CA SER A 186 -4.97 -20.32 -10.43
C SER A 186 -4.99 -21.68 -9.70
N LYS A 187 -4.55 -21.70 -8.43
CA LYS A 187 -4.56 -22.91 -7.58
C LYS A 187 -5.77 -22.99 -6.67
N THR A 188 -6.60 -21.95 -6.62
CA THR A 188 -7.84 -21.99 -5.84
C THR A 188 -8.90 -22.77 -6.61
N ALA A 189 -9.83 -23.42 -5.89
CA ALA A 189 -10.91 -24.22 -6.50
C ALA A 189 -11.98 -23.38 -7.22
N PHE A 190 -11.71 -22.09 -7.45
CA PHE A 190 -12.65 -21.11 -8.02
C PHE A 190 -12.30 -20.70 -9.46
N SER A 191 -11.28 -21.30 -10.07
CA SER A 191 -10.91 -21.11 -11.49
C SER A 191 -11.76 -21.93 -12.45
#